data_AF-A0A946YQC4-F1
#
_entry.id   AF-A0A946YQC4-F1
#
_cell.length_a   1.000
_cell.length_b   1.000
_cell.length_c   1.000
_cell.angle_alpha   90.00
_cell.angle_beta   90.00
_cell.angle_gamma   90.00
#
_symmetry.space_group_name_H-M   'P 1'
#
loop_
_entity.id
_entity.type
_entity.pdbx_description
1 polymer ?
#
loop_
_entity_poly.entity_id
_entity_poly.type
_entity_poly.pdbx_seq_one_letter_code
_entity_poly.pdbx_strand_id
1 'polypeptide(L)'
;LYRFIRGVLNDEGSAPTTYRILGHWHGTDIGRELGRAAANHTPAQDSNVALQEFRDTLQRLVEQQHQAGEREKALALAARNPSELSPEDKAFLLNLGKKSPGKA
;
A
#
# COMPACT_ATOMS: atom_id res chain seq x y z
N LEU A 1 -6.56 -10.10 8.43
CA LEU A 1 -7.77 -9.28 8.24
C LEU A 1 -8.70 -9.78 7.13
N TYR A 2 -8.32 -9.72 5.85
CA TYR A 2 -9.20 -10.15 4.72
C TYR A 2 -9.79 -11.56 4.86
N ARG A 3 -8.96 -12.55 5.20
CA ARG A 3 -9.42 -13.94 5.41
C ARG A 3 -10.47 -14.07 6.52
N PHE A 4 -10.29 -13.34 7.62
CA PHE A 4 -11.25 -13.32 8.72
C PHE A 4 -12.58 -12.68 8.29
N ILE A 5 -12.53 -11.51 7.63
CA ILE A 5 -13.73 -10.83 7.13
C ILE A 5 -14.50 -11.73 6.16
N ARG A 6 -13.80 -12.38 5.22
CA ARG A 6 -14.40 -13.36 4.30
C ARG A 6 -14.99 -14.56 5.02
N GLY A 7 -14.31 -15.10 6.03
CA GLY A 7 -14.81 -16.20 6.85
C GLY A 7 -16.14 -15.85 7.51
N VAL A 8 -16.18 -14.72 8.25
CA VAL A 8 -17.41 -14.28 8.91
C VAL A 8 -18.54 -14.00 7.92
N LEU A 9 -18.23 -13.37 6.77
CA LEU A 9 -19.22 -13.12 5.73
C LEU A 9 -19.82 -14.42 5.17
N ASN A 10 -18.99 -15.44 4.97
CA ASN A 10 -19.44 -16.73 4.47
C ASN A 10 -20.27 -17.50 5.51
N ASP A 11 -19.90 -17.42 6.79
CA ASP A 11 -20.53 -18.17 7.87
C ASP A 11 -21.86 -17.52 8.32
N GLU A 12 -21.94 -16.19 8.32
CA GLU A 12 -23.05 -15.45 8.91
C GLU A 12 -23.89 -14.69 7.88
N GLY A 13 -23.48 -14.70 6.61
CA GLY A 13 -24.16 -13.99 5.52
C GLY A 13 -24.05 -12.46 5.60
N SER A 14 -23.30 -11.92 6.56
CA SER A 14 -23.08 -10.47 6.72
C SER A 14 -21.65 -10.15 7.12
N ALA A 15 -21.17 -8.97 6.75
CA ALA A 15 -19.83 -8.54 7.07
C ALA A 15 -19.69 -8.29 8.58
N PRO A 16 -18.53 -8.62 9.19
CA PRO A 16 -18.32 -8.35 10.61
C PRO A 16 -18.33 -6.84 10.90
N THR A 17 -18.91 -6.48 12.05
CA THR A 17 -18.86 -5.11 12.56
C THR A 17 -17.44 -4.73 12.98
N THR A 18 -17.16 -3.42 13.08
CA THR A 18 -15.88 -2.90 13.59
C THR A 18 -15.54 -3.48 14.97
N TYR A 19 -16.53 -3.58 15.87
CA TYR A 19 -16.34 -4.19 17.19
C TYR A 19 -15.87 -5.64 17.09
N ARG A 20 -16.48 -6.43 16.21
CA ARG A 20 -16.12 -7.85 16.02
C ARG A 20 -14.73 -8.02 15.41
N ILE A 21 -14.35 -7.13 14.49
CA ILE A 21 -12.99 -7.07 13.94
C ILE A 21 -11.99 -6.78 15.06
N LEU A 22 -12.21 -5.74 15.87
CA LEU A 22 -11.30 -5.39 16.98
C LEU A 22 -11.23 -6.48 18.04
N GLY A 23 -12.36 -7.11 18.38
CA GLY A 23 -12.43 -8.22 19.34
C GLY A 23 -11.62 -9.44 18.90
N HIS A 24 -11.58 -9.75 17.60
CA HIS A 24 -10.82 -10.90 17.10
C HIS A 24 -9.30 -10.78 17.33
N TRP A 25 -8.74 -9.57 17.30
CA TRP A 25 -7.31 -9.31 17.56
C TRP A 25 -7.04 -8.74 18.96
N HIS A 26 -8.02 -8.81 19.87
CA HIS A 26 -7.87 -8.24 21.21
C HIS A 26 -6.62 -8.78 21.94
N GLY A 27 -5.87 -7.90 22.59
CA GLY A 27 -4.64 -8.25 23.32
C GLY A 27 -3.40 -8.48 22.45
N THR A 28 -3.51 -8.40 21.11
CA THR A 28 -2.37 -8.50 20.19
C THR A 28 -1.87 -7.12 19.76
N ASP A 29 -0.64 -7.04 19.25
CA ASP A 29 -0.11 -5.79 18.67
C ASP A 29 -0.94 -5.33 17.46
N ILE A 30 -1.44 -6.28 16.66
CA ILE A 30 -2.37 -5.98 15.55
C ILE A 30 -3.65 -5.33 16.10
N GLY A 31 -4.21 -5.85 17.19
CA GLY A 31 -5.40 -5.28 17.82
C GLY A 31 -5.16 -3.87 18.36
N ARG A 32 -3.96 -3.61 18.90
CA ARG A 32 -3.56 -2.27 19.35
C ARG A 32 -3.52 -1.27 18.20
N GLU A 33 -2.91 -1.64 17.08
CA GLU A 33 -2.82 -0.77 15.90
C GLU A 33 -4.18 -0.58 15.21
N LEU A 34 -5.00 -1.63 15.12
CA LEU A 34 -6.38 -1.52 14.63
C LEU A 34 -7.21 -0.60 15.54
N GLY A 35 -7.05 -0.71 16.86
CA GLY A 35 -7.72 0.16 17.82
C GLY A 35 -7.31 1.63 17.67
N ARG A 36 -6.01 1.90 17.48
CA ARG A 36 -5.50 3.24 17.17
C ARG A 36 -6.07 3.79 15.86
N ALA A 37 -6.10 2.97 14.81
CA ALA A 37 -6.65 3.37 13.52
C ALA A 37 -8.15 3.69 13.62
N ALA A 38 -8.92 2.88 14.34
CA ALA A 38 -10.35 3.12 14.57
C ALA A 38 -10.61 4.38 15.41
N ALA A 39 -9.79 4.65 16.43
CA ALA A 39 -9.94 5.82 17.30
C ALA A 39 -9.60 7.14 16.61
N ASN A 40 -8.61 7.12 15.70
CA ASN A 40 -8.18 8.30 14.95
C ASN A 40 -8.97 8.52 13.65
N HIS A 41 -9.87 7.61 13.30
CA HIS A 41 -10.67 7.71 12.10
C HIS A 41 -11.89 8.61 12.34
N THR A 42 -11.99 9.69 11.55
CA THR A 42 -13.23 10.43 11.40
C THR A 42 -14.06 9.75 10.32
N PRO A 43 -15.23 9.17 10.65
CA PRO A 43 -16.08 8.56 9.64
C PRO A 43 -16.50 9.59 8.61
N ALA A 44 -16.35 9.25 7.33
CA ALA A 44 -16.96 10.07 6.28
C ALA A 44 -18.48 10.04 6.46
N GLN A 45 -19.13 11.20 6.28
CA GLN A 45 -20.59 11.29 6.35
C GLN A 45 -21.27 10.55 5.18
N ASP A 46 -20.55 10.35 4.08
CA ASP A 46 -21.00 9.60 2.90
C ASP A 46 -20.11 8.37 2.67
N SER A 47 -20.75 7.20 2.60
CA SER A 47 -20.12 5.92 2.27
C SER A 47 -19.41 5.90 0.90
N ASN A 48 -19.89 6.68 -0.08
CA ASN A 48 -19.26 6.77 -1.39
C ASN A 48 -17.91 7.50 -1.32
N VAL A 49 -17.83 8.55 -0.50
CA VAL A 49 -16.59 9.28 -0.25
C VAL A 49 -15.59 8.37 0.46
N ALA A 50 -16.01 7.64 1.50
CA ALA A 50 -15.15 6.66 2.17
C ALA A 50 -14.60 5.61 1.20
N LEU A 51 -15.42 5.14 0.24
CA LEU A 51 -14.99 4.16 -0.76
C LEU A 51 -13.98 4.74 -1.75
N GLN A 52 -14.16 6.00 -2.17
CA GLN A 52 -13.21 6.69 -3.04
C GLN A 52 -11.88 6.90 -2.33
N GLU A 53 -11.89 7.44 -1.10
CA GLU A 53 -10.68 7.64 -0.30
C GLU A 53 -9.93 6.32 -0.08
N PHE A 54 -10.65 5.23 0.15
CA PHE A 54 -10.06 3.90 0.27
C PHE A 54 -9.35 3.46 -1.03
N ARG A 55 -10.00 3.62 -2.19
CA ARG A 55 -9.40 3.28 -3.49
C ARG A 55 -8.17 4.14 -3.80
N ASP A 56 -8.25 5.44 -3.54
CA ASP A 56 -7.14 6.37 -3.76
C ASP A 56 -5.95 6.03 -2.85
N THR A 57 -6.23 5.60 -1.62
CA THR A 57 -5.19 5.12 -0.69
C THR A 57 -4.55 3.84 -1.18
N LEU A 58 -5.33 2.87 -1.67
CA LEU A 58 -4.79 1.63 -2.25
C LEU A 58 -3.92 1.92 -3.46
N GLN A 59 -4.35 2.81 -4.35
CA GLN A 59 -3.56 3.20 -5.51
C GLN A 59 -2.23 3.83 -5.11
N ARG A 60 -2.25 4.77 -4.14
CA ARG A 60 -1.03 5.39 -3.61
C ARG A 60 -0.06 4.37 -3.03
N LEU A 61 -0.56 3.36 -2.30
CA LEU A 61 0.29 2.30 -1.75
C LEU A 61 0.97 1.46 -2.85
N VAL A 62 0.24 1.13 -3.91
CA VAL A 62 0.80 0.40 -5.07
C VAL A 62 1.88 1.24 -5.77
N GLU A 63 1.62 2.53 -5.98
CA GLU A 63 2.58 3.44 -6.59
C GLU A 63 3.85 3.58 -5.73
N GLN A 64 3.70 3.72 -4.40
CA GLN A 64 4.83 3.77 -3.47
C GLN A 64 5.66 2.50 -3.50
N GLN A 65 5.02 1.32 -3.54
CA GLN A 65 5.72 0.05 -3.63
C GLN A 65 6.49 -0.08 -4.96
N HIS A 66 5.87 0.33 -6.07
CA HIS A 66 6.53 0.34 -7.37
C HIS A 66 7.75 1.27 -7.38
N GLN A 67 7.60 2.49 -6.85
CA GLN A 67 8.70 3.46 -6.74
C GLN A 67 9.83 2.97 -5.84
N ALA A 68 9.51 2.29 -4.73
CA ALA A 68 10.52 1.68 -3.86
C ALA A 68 11.33 0.63 -4.63
N GLY A 69 10.67 -0.26 -5.38
CA GLY A 69 11.34 -1.26 -6.22
C GLY A 69 12.16 -0.63 -7.35
N GLU A 70 11.65 0.42 -8.01
CA GLU A 70 12.41 1.17 -9.01
C GLU A 70 13.67 1.82 -8.39
N ARG A 71 13.55 2.36 -7.18
CA ARG A 71 14.67 2.97 -6.44
C ARG A 71 15.72 1.95 -6.04
N GLU A 72 15.31 0.80 -5.52
CA GLU A 72 16.22 -0.29 -5.17
C GLU A 72 16.97 -0.81 -6.41
N LYS A 73 16.26 -1.02 -7.52
CA LYS A 73 16.89 -1.40 -8.79
C LYS A 73 17.87 -0.34 -9.27
N ALA A 74 17.50 0.94 -9.21
CA ALA A 74 18.38 2.04 -9.62
C ALA A 74 19.66 2.10 -8.77
N LEU A 75 19.55 1.93 -7.45
CA LEU A 75 20.71 1.88 -6.54
C LEU A 75 21.61 0.69 -6.83
N ALA A 76 21.04 -0.50 -7.07
CA ALA A 76 21.80 -1.69 -7.43
C ALA A 76 22.56 -1.53 -8.75
N LEU A 77 21.96 -0.87 -9.74
CA LEU A 77 22.61 -0.59 -11.02
C LEU A 77 23.67 0.52 -10.92
N ALA A 78 23.45 1.53 -10.08
CA ALA A 78 24.43 2.60 -9.84
C ALA A 78 25.72 2.10 -9.19
N ALA A 79 25.67 0.98 -8.46
CA ALA A 79 26.84 0.34 -7.86
C ALA A 79 27.67 -0.50 -8.85
N ARG A 80 27.20 -0.70 -10.10
CA ARG A 80 27.88 -1.51 -11.13
C ARG A 80 28.65 -0.65 -12.13
N ASN A 81 29.68 -1.22 -12.75
CA ASN A 81 30.39 -0.51 -13.82
C ASN A 81 29.48 -0.30 -15.04
N PRO A 82 29.49 0.88 -15.69
CA PRO A 82 28.64 1.17 -16.85
C PRO A 82 28.81 0.20 -18.04
N SER A 83 29.99 -0.41 -18.17
CA SER A 83 30.31 -1.41 -19.19
C SER A 83 29.62 -2.76 -18.96
N GLU A 84 29.23 -3.06 -17.72
CA GLU A 84 28.58 -4.31 -17.30
C GLU A 84 27.05 -4.23 -17.32
N LEU A 85 26.50 -3.03 -17.54
CA LEU A 85 25.07 -2.81 -17.62
C LEU A 85 24.52 -3.32 -18.94
N SER A 86 23.45 -4.11 -18.88
CA SER A 86 22.72 -4.56 -20.06
C SER A 86 22.07 -3.36 -20.77
N PRO A 87 21.73 -3.48 -22.07
CA PRO A 87 20.96 -2.45 -22.78
C PRO A 87 19.63 -2.11 -22.08
N GLU A 88 19.00 -3.10 -21.46
CA GLU A 88 17.74 -2.93 -20.71
C GLU A 88 17.94 -2.12 -19.42
N ASP A 89 19.03 -2.36 -18.68
CA ASP A 89 19.37 -1.60 -17.48
C ASP A 89 19.69 -0.13 -17.81
N LYS A 90 20.38 0.09 -18.93
CA LYS A 90 20.66 1.45 -19.44
C LYS A 90 19.36 2.16 -19.83
N ALA A 91 18.46 1.48 -20.54
CA ALA A 91 17.15 2.03 -20.91
C ALA A 91 16.28 2.35 -19.68
N PHE A 92 16.31 1.50 -18.66
CA PHE A 92 15.63 1.73 -17.38
C PHE A 92 16.14 2.99 -16.67
N LEU A 93 17.46 3.15 -16.52
CA LEU A 93 18.06 4.34 -15.90
C LEU A 93 17.76 5.62 -16.69
N LEU A 94 17.81 5.56 -18.03
CA LEU A 94 17.45 6.69 -18.89
C LEU A 94 15.98 7.09 -18.75
N ASN A 95 15.08 6.11 -18.63
CA ASN A 95 13.66 6.36 -18.45
C ASN A 95 13.34 6.94 -17.05
N LEU A 96 14.07 6.51 -16.01
CA LEU A 96 14.02 7.14 -14.69
C LEU A 96 14.44 8.62 -14.75
N GLY A 97 15.53 8.94 -15.45
CA GLY A 97 16.01 10.31 -15.63
C GLY A 97 15.00 11.22 -16.36
N LYS A 98 14.21 10.67 -17.28
CA LYS A 98 13.14 11.40 -17.99
C LYS A 98 11.86 11.59 -17.17
N LYS A 99 11.59 10.71 -16.19
CA LYS A 99 10.43 10.80 -15.29
C LYS A 99 10.65 11.79 -14.14
N SER A 100 11.89 12.04 -13.73
CA SER A 100 12.18 13.12 -12.78
C SER A 100 11.86 14.46 -13.44
N PRO A 101 10.99 15.31 -12.87
CA PRO A 101 10.85 16.68 -13.34
C PRO A 101 12.19 17.37 -13.06
N GLY A 102 13.02 17.46 -14.10
CA GLY A 102 14.24 18.24 -14.05
C GLY A 102 13.86 19.67 -13.71
N LYS A 103 14.38 20.16 -12.58
CA LYS A 103 14.56 21.59 -12.35
C LYS A 103 15.35 22.12 -13.55
N ALA A 104 14.68 22.87 -14.42
CA ALA A 104 15.32 23.85 -15.29
C ALA A 104 15.75 25.05 -14.44
#